data_AF-A0A1V5DTD0-F1
#
_entry.id   AF-A0A1V5DTD0-F1
#
_cell.length_a   1.000
_cell.length_b   1.000
_cell.length_c   1.000
_cell.angle_alpha   90.00
_cell.angle_beta   90.00
_cell.angle_gamma   90.00
#
_symmetry.space_group_name_H-M   'P 1'
#
loop_
_entity.id
_entity.type
_entity.pdbx_description
1 polymer ?
#
loop_
_entity_poly.entity_id
_entity_poly.type
_entity_poly.pdbx_seq_one_letter_code
_entity_poly.pdbx_strand_id
1 'polypeptide(L)'
;MNTVSRAKDALWKKSGLAHNPKGYVEDPRLNLISGVTPEMIKTDYRGGSGQEWMAKIRAIHSSAALTANVFGRWKIAPDKLKLLGFSGFCSLKLEAKCRTGLGGTPPNLDVLLQSSNVIIGIESKLLEPLT
;
A
#
# COMPACT_ATOMS: atom_id res chain seq x y z
N MET A 1 -20.69 10.07 14.08
CA MET A 1 -19.77 9.39 13.15
C MET A 1 -18.45 10.15 13.13
N ASN A 2 -17.30 9.51 13.35
CA ASN A 2 -16.01 10.23 13.39
C ASN A 2 -15.50 10.54 11.97
N THR A 3 -14.53 11.46 11.87
CA THR A 3 -13.90 11.91 10.61
C THR A 3 -13.44 10.75 9.73
N VAL A 4 -12.76 9.76 10.30
CA VAL A 4 -12.27 8.60 9.57
C VAL A 4 -13.41 7.76 8.99
N SER A 5 -14.51 7.58 9.73
CA SER A 5 -15.69 6.87 9.23
C SER A 5 -16.31 7.58 8.01
N ARG A 6 -16.44 8.92 8.04
CA ARG A 6 -16.96 9.69 6.90
C ARG A 6 -16.09 9.51 5.65
N ALA A 7 -14.76 9.58 5.81
CA ALA A 7 -13.82 9.39 4.71
C ALA A 7 -13.91 7.98 4.11
N LYS A 8 -14.05 6.95 4.96
CA LYS A 8 -14.25 5.56 4.51
C LYS A 8 -15.55 5.41 3.71
N ASP A 9 -16.66 5.97 4.20
CA ASP A 9 -17.95 5.88 3.53
C ASP A 9 -17.94 6.58 2.16
N ALA A 10 -17.32 7.76 2.08
CA ALA A 10 -17.13 8.46 0.82
C ALA A 10 -16.29 7.65 -0.18
N LEU A 11 -15.21 7.01 0.30
CA LEU A 11 -14.35 6.18 -0.53
C LEU A 11 -15.09 4.94 -1.05
N TRP A 12 -15.88 4.26 -0.21
CA TRP A 12 -16.69 3.12 -0.63
C TRP A 12 -17.73 3.52 -1.67
N LYS A 13 -18.48 4.60 -1.40
CA LYS A 13 -19.46 5.14 -2.35
C LYS A 13 -18.82 5.48 -3.69
N LYS A 14 -17.63 6.10 -3.68
CA LYS A 14 -16.92 6.47 -4.91
C LYS A 14 -16.36 5.26 -5.67
N SER A 15 -15.93 4.23 -4.95
CA SER A 15 -15.38 3.01 -5.56
C SER A 15 -16.42 2.21 -6.35
N GLY A 16 -17.69 2.22 -5.92
CA GLY A 16 -18.74 1.39 -6.49
C GLY A 16 -18.58 -0.12 -6.22
N LEU A 17 -17.61 -0.53 -5.39
CA LEU A 17 -17.35 -1.93 -5.07
C LEU A 17 -18.29 -2.43 -3.96
N ALA A 18 -18.77 -3.66 -4.11
CA ALA A 18 -19.49 -4.35 -3.04
C ALA A 18 -18.52 -4.79 -1.93
N HIS A 19 -18.95 -4.67 -0.67
CA HIS A 19 -18.16 -5.09 0.48
C HIS A 19 -19.06 -5.68 1.58
N ASN A 20 -18.46 -6.52 2.43
CA ASN A 20 -19.16 -7.09 3.58
C ASN A 20 -19.40 -6.02 4.68
N PRO A 21 -20.17 -6.33 5.74
CA PRO A 21 -20.43 -5.38 6.84
C PRO A 21 -19.19 -4.91 7.60
N LYS A 22 -18.06 -5.62 7.47
CA LYS A 22 -16.77 -5.23 8.07
C LYS A 22 -15.94 -4.32 7.16
N GLY A 23 -16.42 -3.98 5.96
CA GLY A 23 -15.73 -3.10 5.02
C GLY A 23 -14.59 -3.80 4.27
N TYR A 24 -14.84 -5.03 3.79
CA TYR A 24 -13.90 -5.78 2.96
C TYR A 24 -14.58 -6.28 1.69
N VAL A 25 -13.94 -6.13 0.54
CA VAL A 25 -14.33 -6.86 -0.68
C VAL A 25 -14.14 -8.36 -0.48
N GLU A 26 -14.84 -9.19 -1.24
CA GLU A 26 -14.74 -10.65 -1.09
C GLU A 26 -13.36 -11.19 -1.49
N ASP A 27 -12.79 -10.65 -2.57
CA ASP A 27 -11.50 -11.03 -3.12
C ASP A 27 -10.57 -9.80 -3.27
N PRO A 28 -9.31 -9.85 -2.80
CA PRO A 28 -8.38 -8.73 -2.92
C PRO A 28 -8.17 -8.24 -4.37
N ARG A 29 -8.33 -9.12 -5.36
CA ARG A 29 -8.23 -8.78 -6.79
C ARG A 29 -9.26 -7.74 -7.23
N LEU A 30 -10.43 -7.70 -6.59
CA LEU A 30 -11.49 -6.73 -6.88
C LEU A 30 -11.11 -5.30 -6.47
N ASN A 31 -10.11 -5.15 -5.60
CA ASN A 31 -9.61 -3.85 -5.17
C ASN A 31 -8.32 -3.43 -5.90
N LEU A 32 -7.88 -4.17 -6.92
CA LEU A 32 -6.72 -3.79 -7.71
C LEU A 32 -7.16 -2.93 -8.90
N ILE A 33 -6.45 -1.82 -9.12
CA ILE A 33 -6.66 -0.98 -10.30
C ILE A 33 -6.06 -1.63 -11.55
N SER A 34 -6.54 -1.21 -12.72
CA SER A 34 -6.01 -1.68 -14.01
C SER A 34 -4.48 -1.49 -14.08
N GLY A 35 -3.77 -2.54 -14.50
CA GLY A 35 -2.31 -2.56 -14.60
C GLY A 35 -1.56 -2.97 -13.32
N VAL A 36 -2.26 -3.22 -12.21
CA VAL A 36 -1.66 -3.82 -10.99
C VAL A 36 -2.17 -5.25 -10.86
N THR A 37 -1.26 -6.23 -10.86
CA THR A 37 -1.62 -7.64 -10.70
C THR A 37 -1.17 -8.18 -9.34
N PRO A 38 -1.81 -9.24 -8.82
CA PRO A 38 -1.36 -9.88 -7.58
C PRO A 38 0.11 -10.27 -7.61
N GLU A 39 0.61 -10.78 -8.73
CA GLU A 39 1.98 -11.26 -8.89
C GLU A 39 3.01 -10.17 -8.61
N MET A 40 2.66 -8.90 -8.91
CA MET A 40 3.54 -7.76 -8.66
C MET A 40 3.77 -7.52 -7.16
N ILE A 41 2.75 -7.73 -6.31
CA ILE A 41 2.71 -7.22 -4.93
C ILE A 41 2.57 -8.29 -3.85
N LYS A 42 2.09 -9.49 -4.22
CA LYS A 42 1.68 -10.53 -3.27
C LYS A 42 2.83 -11.02 -2.40
N THR A 43 4.06 -10.98 -2.88
CA THR A 43 5.25 -11.38 -2.12
C THR A 43 5.53 -10.43 -0.96
N ASP A 44 5.32 -9.12 -1.13
CA ASP A 44 5.51 -8.13 -0.06
C ASP A 44 4.51 -8.36 1.08
N TYR A 45 3.23 -8.51 0.75
CA TYR A 45 2.15 -8.71 1.73
C TYR A 45 2.01 -10.16 2.23
N ARG A 46 2.83 -11.09 1.72
CA ARG A 46 2.97 -12.45 2.26
C ARG A 46 4.15 -12.60 3.23
N GLY A 47 5.06 -11.63 3.29
CA GLY A 47 6.18 -11.59 4.25
C GLY A 47 5.77 -11.32 5.71
N GLY A 48 4.50 -10.94 5.93
CA GLY A 48 3.79 -11.03 7.22
C GLY A 48 3.25 -12.43 7.48
N SER A 49 2.38 -12.63 8.48
CA SER A 49 1.76 -13.94 8.81
C SER A 49 0.77 -14.48 7.75
N GLY A 50 0.90 -14.07 6.49
CA GLY A 50 -0.01 -14.40 5.38
C GLY A 50 -1.38 -13.71 5.43
N GLN A 51 -1.73 -13.10 6.57
CA GLN A 51 -3.03 -12.46 6.79
C GLN A 51 -3.18 -11.12 6.05
N GLU A 52 -2.08 -10.41 5.78
CA GLU A 52 -2.14 -9.05 5.23
C GLU A 52 -2.69 -9.00 3.80
N TRP A 53 -2.35 -9.98 2.96
CA TRP A 53 -2.96 -10.14 1.63
C TRP A 53 -4.47 -10.37 1.69
N MET A 54 -4.93 -11.22 2.62
CA MET A 54 -6.33 -11.61 2.78
C MET A 54 -7.13 -10.70 3.71
N ALA A 55 -6.50 -9.67 4.29
CA ALA A 55 -7.13 -8.71 5.18
C ALA A 55 -6.94 -7.28 4.66
N LYS A 56 -5.71 -6.77 4.64
CA LYS A 56 -5.44 -5.35 4.36
C LYS A 56 -5.83 -4.96 2.92
N ILE A 57 -5.44 -5.74 1.92
CA ILE A 57 -5.73 -5.43 0.50
C ILE A 57 -7.24 -5.42 0.21
N ARG A 58 -8.07 -6.13 0.97
CA ARG A 58 -9.53 -6.17 0.75
C ARG A 58 -10.26 -4.93 1.26
N ALA A 59 -9.63 -4.13 2.10
CA ALA A 59 -10.19 -2.86 2.56
C ALA A 59 -9.61 -1.73 1.71
N ILE A 60 -10.45 -1.07 0.89
CA ILE A 60 -10.01 0.01 -0.02
C ILE A 60 -9.39 1.20 0.71
N HIS A 61 -9.71 1.34 1.98
CA HIS A 61 -9.25 2.41 2.85
C HIS A 61 -7.96 2.07 3.61
N SER A 62 -7.38 0.88 3.39
CA SER A 62 -6.13 0.49 4.03
C SER A 62 -4.93 1.13 3.35
N SER A 63 -3.87 1.41 4.12
CA SER A 63 -2.58 1.86 3.58
C SER A 63 -2.04 0.87 2.54
N ALA A 64 -2.08 -0.42 2.85
CA ALA A 64 -1.64 -1.49 1.96
C ALA A 64 -2.36 -1.46 0.60
N ALA A 65 -3.68 -1.28 0.57
CA ALA A 65 -4.43 -1.20 -0.68
C ALA A 65 -4.03 0.05 -1.50
N LEU A 66 -3.86 1.18 -0.82
CA LEU A 66 -3.42 2.43 -1.44
C LEU A 66 -2.01 2.28 -2.04
N THR A 67 -1.05 1.78 -1.25
CA THR A 67 0.34 1.66 -1.69
C THR A 67 0.52 0.59 -2.77
N ALA A 68 -0.20 -0.52 -2.68
CA ALA A 68 -0.25 -1.53 -3.73
C ALA A 68 -0.74 -0.94 -5.07
N ASN A 69 -1.84 -0.18 -5.05
CA ASN A 69 -2.41 0.39 -6.28
C ASN A 69 -1.56 1.53 -6.87
N VAL A 70 -0.93 2.36 -6.02
CA VAL A 70 -0.12 3.48 -6.49
C VAL A 70 1.26 3.02 -6.97
N PHE A 71 1.90 2.10 -6.23
CA PHE A 71 3.31 1.75 -6.44
C PHE A 71 3.53 0.36 -7.05
N GLY A 72 2.53 -0.55 -7.00
CA GLY A 72 2.69 -1.93 -7.44
C GLY A 72 3.22 -2.08 -8.85
N ARG A 73 2.71 -1.28 -9.80
CA ARG A 73 3.17 -1.29 -11.20
C ARG A 73 4.66 -0.97 -11.37
N TRP A 74 5.26 -0.24 -10.44
CA TRP A 74 6.67 0.16 -10.52
C TRP A 74 7.61 -0.90 -9.96
N LYS A 75 7.10 -1.98 -9.35
CA LYS A 75 7.95 -3.09 -8.89
C LYS A 75 8.66 -3.82 -10.03
N ILE A 76 8.07 -3.85 -11.22
CA ILE A 76 8.69 -4.47 -12.41
C ILE A 76 9.74 -3.57 -13.08
N ALA A 77 9.67 -2.26 -12.85
CA ALA A 77 10.55 -1.27 -13.48
C ALA A 77 10.73 -0.05 -12.55
N PRO A 78 11.38 -0.23 -11.38
CA PRO A 78 11.51 0.83 -10.39
C PRO A 78 12.36 2.00 -10.90
N ASP A 79 13.27 1.75 -11.86
CA ASP A 79 14.12 2.75 -12.49
C ASP A 79 13.31 3.82 -13.23
N LYS A 80 12.11 3.47 -13.71
CA LYS A 80 11.20 4.35 -14.44
C LYS A 80 10.40 5.28 -13.55
N LEU A 81 10.32 5.01 -12.24
CA LEU A 81 9.62 5.87 -11.30
C LEU A 81 10.42 7.16 -11.07
N LYS A 82 9.75 8.31 -11.18
CA LYS A 82 10.27 9.62 -10.77
C LYS A 82 9.49 10.11 -9.56
N LEU A 83 10.19 10.45 -8.48
CA LEU A 83 9.56 10.89 -7.23
C LEU A 83 10.45 11.94 -6.54
N LEU A 84 9.87 13.09 -6.17
CA LEU A 84 10.57 14.20 -5.51
C LEU A 84 11.85 14.66 -6.26
N GLY A 85 11.83 14.59 -7.59
CA GLY A 85 12.99 14.92 -8.43
C GLY A 85 14.03 13.80 -8.57
N PHE A 86 13.91 12.71 -7.81
CA PHE A 86 14.78 11.53 -7.90
C PHE A 86 14.23 10.48 -8.89
N SER A 87 15.13 9.70 -9.48
CA SER A 87 14.80 8.62 -10.41
C SER A 87 15.91 7.55 -10.40
N GLY A 88 15.78 6.49 -11.21
CA GLY A 88 16.79 5.43 -11.26
C GLY A 88 16.81 4.56 -10.01
N PHE A 89 15.65 4.34 -9.38
CA PHE A 89 15.53 3.46 -8.23
C PHE A 89 15.87 2.02 -8.64
N CYS A 90 16.74 1.37 -7.88
CA CYS A 90 17.10 -0.03 -8.07
C CYS A 90 16.27 -0.98 -7.20
N SER A 91 15.50 -0.44 -6.24
CA SER A 91 14.63 -1.24 -5.36
C SER A 91 13.37 -0.47 -4.97
N LEU A 92 12.24 -1.20 -4.97
CA LEU A 92 10.96 -0.78 -4.43
C LEU A 92 10.36 -1.93 -3.61
N LYS A 93 10.20 -1.70 -2.30
CA LYS A 93 9.58 -2.64 -1.36
C LYS A 93 8.28 -2.04 -0.82
N LEU A 94 7.24 -2.87 -0.72
CA LEU A 94 6.00 -2.54 -0.01
C LEU A 94 6.04 -3.22 1.37
N GLU A 95 5.39 -2.63 2.38
CA GLU A 95 5.42 -3.08 3.79
C GLU A 95 6.85 -3.45 4.25
N ALA A 96 7.80 -2.58 3.95
CA ALA A 96 9.22 -2.83 4.16
C ALA A 96 9.55 -2.86 5.66
N LYS A 97 10.01 -4.02 6.15
CA LYS A 97 10.59 -4.15 7.50
C LYS A 97 11.96 -3.45 7.56
N CYS A 98 12.07 -2.41 8.38
CA CYS A 98 13.26 -1.60 8.56
C CYS A 98 13.98 -2.00 9.86
N ARG A 99 14.87 -3.00 9.79
CA ARG A 99 15.63 -3.44 10.97
C ARG A 99 16.61 -2.36 11.43
N THR A 100 16.53 -2.00 12.70
CA THR A 100 17.38 -0.95 13.30
C THR A 100 18.57 -1.50 14.08
N GLY A 101 18.61 -2.82 14.32
CA GLY A 101 19.58 -3.45 15.22
C GLY A 101 19.26 -3.28 16.71
N LEU A 102 18.19 -2.53 17.04
CA LEU A 102 17.65 -2.44 18.39
C LEU A 102 16.76 -3.65 18.70
N GLY A 103 16.63 -4.00 19.98
CA GLY A 103 15.70 -5.04 20.41
C GLY A 103 14.23 -4.67 20.14
N GLY A 104 13.37 -5.68 20.01
CA GLY A 104 11.92 -5.52 19.81
C GLY A 104 11.44 -5.76 18.37
N THR A 105 10.23 -5.31 18.05
CA THR A 105 9.62 -5.44 16.72
C THR A 105 10.17 -4.36 15.78
N PRO A 106 10.82 -4.72 14.67
CA PRO A 106 11.29 -3.74 13.70
C PRO A 106 10.16 -2.85 13.18
N PRO A 107 10.39 -1.54 12.97
CA PRO A 107 9.41 -0.68 12.33
C PRO A 107 9.19 -1.09 10.87
N ASN A 108 7.99 -0.81 10.37
CA ASN A 108 7.63 -0.99 8.96
C ASN A 108 7.39 0.37 8.32
N LEU A 109 7.71 0.46 7.02
CA LEU A 109 7.28 1.54 6.15
C LEU A 109 6.36 0.97 5.07
N ASP A 110 5.28 1.68 4.73
CA ASP A 110 4.36 1.22 3.67
C ASP A 110 5.08 1.08 2.32
N VAL A 111 6.01 1.99 1.99
CA VAL A 111 6.88 1.91 0.80
C VAL A 111 8.31 2.32 1.15
N LEU A 112 9.28 1.58 0.62
CA LEU A 112 10.70 1.93 0.67
C LEU A 112 11.32 1.87 -0.73
N LEU A 113 11.78 3.03 -1.19
CA LEU A 113 12.49 3.21 -2.46
C LEU A 113 13.97 3.44 -2.20
N GLN A 114 14.81 2.85 -3.05
CA GLN A 114 16.25 3.00 -2.95
C GLN A 114 16.88 3.15 -4.34
N SER A 115 17.82 4.07 -4.45
CA SER A 115 18.77 4.25 -5.56
C SER A 115 20.19 4.30 -5.00
N SER A 116 21.19 4.55 -5.85
CA SER A 116 22.56 4.82 -5.39
C SER A 116 22.69 6.12 -4.58
N ASN A 117 21.79 7.07 -4.78
CA ASN A 117 21.93 8.44 -4.29
C ASN A 117 20.95 8.78 -3.16
N VAL A 118 19.83 8.05 -3.06
CA VAL A 118 18.76 8.36 -2.10
C VAL A 118 18.00 7.12 -1.66
N ILE A 119 17.53 7.17 -0.40
CA ILE A 119 16.52 6.27 0.16
C ILE A 119 15.29 7.11 0.50
N ILE A 120 14.11 6.70 0.02
CA ILE A 120 12.84 7.40 0.30
C ILE A 120 11.89 6.41 0.97
N GLY A 121 11.47 6.75 2.20
CA GLY A 121 10.39 6.07 2.91
C GLY A 121 9.06 6.81 2.70
N ILE A 122 7.99 6.07 2.50
CA ILE A 122 6.63 6.62 2.37
C ILE A 122 5.74 5.91 3.38
N GLU A 123 4.99 6.71 4.13
CA GLU A 123 3.92 6.25 5.03
C GLU A 123 2.61 6.87 4.55
N SER A 124 1.56 6.06 4.48
CA SER A 124 0.26 6.47 4.01
C SER A 124 -0.78 6.37 5.13
N LYS A 125 -1.57 7.43 5.26
CA LYS A 125 -2.66 7.49 6.25
C LYS A 125 -3.91 7.99 5.55
N LEU A 126 -5.03 7.30 5.80
CA LEU A 126 -6.33 7.80 5.39
C LEU A 126 -6.74 8.92 6.35
N LEU A 127 -6.68 10.14 5.84
CA LEU A 127 -7.15 11.34 6.51
C LEU A 127 -8.40 11.84 5.77
N GLU A 128 -9.24 12.62 6.43
CA GLU A 128 -10.24 13.45 5.73
C GLU A 128 -9.46 14.49 4.90
N PRO A 129 -9.79 14.72 3.61
CA PRO A 129 -9.35 15.95 2.98
C PRO A 129 -9.94 17.09 3.81
N LEU A 130 -9.09 17.99 4.30
CA LEU A 130 -9.53 19.28 4.84
C LEU A 130 -10.49 19.89 3.80
N THR A 131 -11.80 19.80 4.05
CA THR A 131 -12.82 20.53 3.31
C THR A 131 -13.03 21.87 3.98
#